data_AF-A0A8X7V321-F1
#
_entry.id   AF-A0A8X7V321-F1
#
_cell.length_a   1.000
_cell.length_b   1.000
_cell.length_c   1.000
_cell.angle_alpha   90.00
_cell.angle_beta   90.00
_cell.angle_gamma   90.00
#
_symmetry.space_group_name_H-M   'P 1'
#
loop_
_entity.id
_entity.type
_entity.pdbx_description
1 polymer ?
#
loop_
_entity_poly.entity_id
_entity_poly.type
_entity_poly.pdbx_seq_one_letter_code
_entity_poly.pdbx_strand_id
1 'polypeptide(L)'
;MNLKGRTVFVDQNSYAISRFEQNNPVVDAYNVVYSTKVSQAGKLLGYYKTRPEYRLVQNLLFSDCKLGINDLPNFVYDIEWNVILIDGPCGCRRSPGKDGSDFLSRWFR
;
A
#
# COMPACT_ATOMS: atom_id res chain seq x y z
N MET A 1 -9.53 -16.83 1.04
CA MET A 1 -8.11 -16.90 1.46
C MET A 1 -7.44 -18.06 0.75
N ASN A 2 -6.16 -17.91 0.41
CA ASN A 2 -5.39 -19.01 -0.15
C ASN A 2 -4.90 -19.92 0.98
N LEU A 3 -5.56 -21.06 1.18
CA LEU A 3 -5.29 -21.99 2.29
C LEU A 3 -3.99 -22.80 2.13
N LYS A 4 -3.34 -22.75 0.96
CA LYS A 4 -2.09 -23.48 0.66
C LYS A 4 -0.91 -22.57 0.35
N GLY A 5 -1.08 -21.26 0.43
CA GLY A 5 -0.03 -20.29 0.12
C GLY A 5 0.05 -19.20 1.19
N ARG A 6 1.15 -18.45 1.19
CA ARG A 6 1.30 -17.28 2.07
C ARG A 6 0.35 -16.18 1.59
N THR A 7 -0.49 -15.70 2.49
CA THR A 7 -1.30 -14.49 2.28
C THR A 7 -0.71 -13.41 3.17
N VAL A 8 -0.52 -12.21 2.64
CA VAL A 8 -0.12 -11.03 3.40
C VAL A 8 -1.21 -9.97 3.25
N PHE A 9 -1.70 -9.45 4.37
CA PHE A 9 -2.65 -8.34 4.42
C PHE A 9 -1.91 -7.05 4.77
N VAL A 10 -2.18 -5.97 4.05
CA VAL A 10 -1.51 -4.69 4.25
C VAL A 10 -2.57 -3.60 4.32
N ASP A 11 -2.65 -2.89 5.44
CA ASP A 11 -3.58 -1.79 5.66
C ASP A 11 -2.89 -0.71 6.51
N GLN A 12 -3.49 0.46 6.63
CA GLN A 12 -3.04 1.54 7.52
C GLN A 12 -3.78 1.52 8.85
N ASN A 13 -4.96 0.92 8.85
CA ASN A 13 -5.83 0.90 10.01
C ASN A 13 -5.42 -0.26 10.93
N SER A 14 -4.73 0.08 12.02
CA SER A 14 -4.31 -0.90 13.03
C SER A 14 -5.48 -1.72 13.59
N TYR A 15 -6.69 -1.14 13.70
CA TYR A 15 -7.88 -1.87 14.12
C TYR A 15 -8.32 -2.91 13.08
N ALA A 16 -8.27 -2.56 11.79
CA ALA A 16 -8.60 -3.49 10.71
C ALA A 16 -7.61 -4.67 10.69
N ILE A 17 -6.32 -4.38 10.88
CA ILE A 17 -5.23 -5.36 10.98
C ILE A 17 -5.48 -6.33 12.13
N SER A 18 -5.60 -5.82 13.37
CA SER A 18 -5.78 -6.70 14.53
C SER A 18 -7.05 -7.55 14.43
N ARG A 19 -8.14 -6.96 13.90
CA ARG A 19 -9.38 -7.72 13.67
C ARG A 19 -9.21 -8.78 12.59
N PHE A 20 -8.42 -8.51 11.56
CA PHE A 20 -8.16 -9.46 10.47
C PHE A 20 -7.29 -10.63 10.94
N GLU A 21 -6.24 -10.36 11.71
CA GLU A 21 -5.38 -11.38 12.32
C GLU A 21 -6.17 -12.27 13.28
N GLN A 22 -7.01 -11.70 14.14
CA GLN A 22 -7.87 -12.45 15.06
C GLN A 22 -8.80 -13.43 14.32
N ASN A 23 -9.35 -13.02 13.18
CA ASN A 23 -10.24 -13.86 12.38
C ASN A 23 -9.47 -14.86 11.51
N ASN A 24 -8.19 -14.64 11.26
CA ASN A 24 -7.40 -15.40 10.30
C ASN A 24 -5.95 -15.60 10.80
N PRO A 25 -5.73 -16.53 11.74
CA PRO A 25 -4.43 -16.73 12.40
C PRO A 25 -3.31 -17.25 11.50
N VAL A 26 -3.60 -17.58 10.24
CA VAL A 26 -2.63 -18.09 9.24
C VAL A 26 -2.12 -16.97 8.32
N VAL A 27 -2.62 -15.74 8.49
CA VAL A 27 -2.27 -14.60 7.62
C VAL A 27 -1.40 -13.60 8.38
N ASP A 28 -0.31 -13.19 7.73
CA ASP A 28 0.53 -12.10 8.21
C ASP A 28 -0.13 -10.77 7.83
N ALA A 29 -0.34 -9.87 8.80
CA ALA A 29 -0.89 -8.55 8.53
C ALA A 29 0.07 -7.43 8.94
N TYR A 30 0.26 -6.44 8.08
CA TYR A 30 1.19 -5.34 8.31
C TYR A 30 0.51 -3.99 8.23
N ASN A 31 0.92 -3.11 9.15
CA ASN A 31 0.52 -1.71 9.13
C ASN A 31 1.49 -0.91 8.27
N VAL A 32 0.97 -0.17 7.30
CA VAL A 32 1.76 0.75 6.48
C VAL A 32 1.31 2.18 6.68
N VAL A 33 2.27 3.09 6.75
CA VAL A 33 2.01 4.53 6.83
C VAL A 33 2.28 5.17 5.48
N TYR A 34 1.25 5.80 4.90
CA TYR A 34 1.42 6.55 3.67
C TYR A 34 1.72 8.01 3.96
N SER A 35 2.74 8.54 3.27
CA SER A 35 3.13 9.95 3.39
C SER A 35 2.33 10.88 2.46
N THR A 36 1.52 10.34 1.55
CA THR A 36 0.89 11.09 0.44
C THR A 36 -0.63 11.00 0.42
N LYS A 37 -1.33 12.14 0.34
CA LYS A 37 -2.79 12.18 0.28
C LYS A 37 -3.34 12.08 -1.15
N VAL A 38 -4.56 11.56 -1.32
CA VAL A 38 -5.24 11.51 -2.64
C VAL A 38 -5.41 12.90 -3.26
N SER A 39 -5.60 13.95 -2.45
CA SER A 39 -5.64 15.33 -2.95
C SER A 39 -4.35 15.78 -3.65
N GLN A 40 -3.22 15.12 -3.37
CA GLN A 40 -1.92 15.39 -3.98
C GLN A 40 -1.67 14.51 -5.22
N ALA A 41 -2.55 13.56 -5.54
CA ALA A 41 -2.34 12.56 -6.60
C ALA A 41 -1.99 13.19 -7.95
N GLY A 42 -2.72 14.23 -8.37
CA GLY A 42 -2.44 14.92 -9.63
C GLY A 42 -1.03 15.50 -9.71
N LYS A 43 -0.57 16.16 -8.64
CA LYS A 43 0.78 16.75 -8.56
C LYS A 43 1.86 15.67 -8.54
N LEU A 44 1.65 14.61 -7.74
CA LEU A 44 2.58 13.49 -7.62
C LEU A 44 2.72 12.77 -8.96
N LEU A 45 1.61 12.41 -9.61
CA LEU A 45 1.63 11.76 -10.92
C LEU A 45 2.33 12.60 -11.99
N GLY A 46 2.14 13.93 -11.98
CA GLY A 46 2.89 14.84 -12.84
C GLY A 46 4.40 14.77 -12.59
N TYR A 47 4.82 14.86 -11.33
CA TYR A 47 6.21 14.79 -10.90
C TYR A 47 6.90 13.47 -11.26
N TYR A 48 6.23 12.33 -11.09
CA TYR A 48 6.81 11.02 -11.45
C TYR A 48 6.82 10.78 -12.96
N LYS A 49 5.91 11.40 -13.72
CA LYS A 49 5.93 11.28 -15.19
C LYS A 49 7.19 11.90 -15.79
N THR A 50 7.74 12.94 -15.18
CA THR A 50 8.97 13.62 -15.63
C THR A 50 10.26 12.93 -15.19
N ARG A 51 10.16 11.88 -14.36
CA ARG A 51 11.29 11.19 -13.73
C ARG A 51 11.33 9.72 -14.14
N PRO A 52 11.92 9.41 -15.31
CA PRO A 52 11.99 8.04 -15.83
C PRO A 52 12.78 7.08 -14.91
N GLU A 53 13.67 7.60 -14.07
CA GLU A 53 14.40 6.82 -13.05
C GLU A 53 13.46 6.11 -12.06
N TYR A 54 12.30 6.69 -11.75
CA TYR A 54 11.28 6.06 -10.90
C TYR A 54 10.38 5.06 -11.63
N ARG A 55 10.50 4.98 -12.97
CA ARG A 55 9.81 3.94 -13.76
C ARG A 55 10.64 2.68 -13.90
N LEU A 56 11.96 2.79 -13.77
CA LEU A 56 12.86 1.66 -13.78
C LEU A 56 12.84 1.07 -12.38
N VAL A 57 12.49 -0.20 -12.29
CA VAL A 57 12.37 -0.97 -11.05
C VAL A 57 13.69 -0.92 -10.29
N GLN A 58 13.82 0.06 -9.39
CA GLN A 58 14.83 0.07 -8.35
C GLN A 58 14.19 -0.51 -7.11
N ASN A 59 14.95 -1.32 -6.35
CA ASN A 59 14.52 -1.86 -5.07
C ASN A 59 13.74 -0.82 -4.27
N LEU A 60 12.43 -1.07 -4.07
CA LEU A 60 11.53 -0.12 -3.41
C LEU A 60 12.09 0.28 -2.04
N LEU A 61 12.69 -0.69 -1.34
CA LEU A 61 13.43 -0.52 -0.08
C LEU A 61 14.41 0.67 -0.06
N PHE A 62 15.07 0.97 -1.19
CA PHE A 62 16.08 2.03 -1.28
C PHE A 62 15.62 3.21 -2.16
N SER A 63 14.36 3.21 -2.60
CA SER A 63 13.86 4.24 -3.49
C SER A 63 13.39 5.47 -2.69
N ASP A 64 13.79 6.66 -3.11
CA ASP A 64 13.25 7.93 -2.57
C ASP A 64 11.85 8.24 -3.15
N CYS A 65 11.16 7.24 -3.72
CA CYS A 65 9.86 7.40 -4.33
C CYS A 65 8.79 7.54 -3.24
N LYS A 66 8.21 8.73 -3.08
CA LYS A 66 7.11 8.97 -2.12
C LYS A 66 5.83 8.18 -2.41
N LEU A 67 5.68 7.63 -3.62
CA LEU A 67 4.56 6.73 -3.96
C LEU A 67 4.87 5.26 -3.67
N GLY A 68 6.13 4.91 -3.45
CA GLY A 68 6.55 3.57 -3.07
C GLY A 68 6.21 3.28 -1.62
N ILE A 69 5.86 2.03 -1.34
CA ILE A 69 5.73 1.53 0.03
C ILE A 69 7.07 0.90 0.38
N ASN A 70 7.78 1.50 1.33
CA ASN A 70 9.13 1.07 1.73
C ASN A 70 9.18 0.54 3.18
N ASP A 71 8.03 0.56 3.87
CA ASP A 71 7.90 0.23 5.30
C ASP A 71 7.31 -1.18 5.51
N LEU A 72 7.68 -2.12 4.64
CA LEU A 72 7.29 -3.53 4.76
C LEU A 72 8.50 -4.40 5.09
N PRO A 73 8.30 -5.61 5.66
CA PRO A 73 9.39 -6.54 5.87
C PRO A 73 10.08 -6.93 4.55
N ASN A 74 11.40 -7.12 4.59
CA ASN A 74 12.22 -7.43 3.41
C ASN A 74 11.68 -8.58 2.55
N PHE A 75 11.16 -9.64 3.20
CA PHE A 75 10.62 -10.79 2.47
C PHE A 75 9.47 -10.44 1.53
N VAL A 76 8.72 -9.35 1.79
CA VAL A 76 7.62 -8.91 0.92
C VAL A 76 8.14 -8.42 -0.43
N TYR A 77 9.36 -7.87 -0.45
CA TYR A 77 10.04 -7.43 -1.67
C TYR A 77 10.80 -8.55 -2.37
N ASP A 78 11.26 -9.56 -1.62
CA ASP A 78 12.03 -10.69 -2.15
C ASP A 78 11.14 -11.78 -2.78
N ILE A 79 9.83 -11.77 -2.50
CA ILE A 79 8.87 -12.76 -3.01
C ILE A 79 8.20 -12.26 -4.30
N GLU A 80 8.15 -13.13 -5.31
CA GLU A 80 7.31 -12.91 -6.49
C GLU A 80 5.85 -13.28 -6.18
N TRP A 81 5.02 -12.27 -5.95
CA TRP A 81 3.60 -12.43 -5.65
C TRP A 81 2.81 -12.85 -6.90
N ASN A 82 2.11 -13.99 -6.83
CA ASN A 82 1.27 -14.45 -7.94
C ASN A 82 0.03 -13.56 -8.15
N VAL A 83 -0.51 -13.00 -7.06
CA VAL A 83 -1.71 -12.15 -7.08
C VAL A 83 -1.51 -11.03 -6.08
N ILE A 84 -1.73 -9.80 -6.53
CA ILE A 84 -1.79 -8.61 -5.69
C ILE A 84 -3.20 -8.04 -5.84
N LEU A 85 -3.97 -8.07 -4.75
CA LEU A 85 -5.28 -7.44 -4.70
C LEU A 85 -5.12 -6.05 -4.11
N ILE A 86 -5.44 -5.02 -4.90
CA ILE A 86 -5.45 -3.63 -4.46
C ILE A 86 -6.90 -3.24 -4.29
N ASP A 87 -7.34 -3.03 -3.05
CA ASP A 87 -8.64 -2.43 -2.80
C ASP A 87 -8.58 -0.92 -3.12
N GLY A 88 -9.64 -0.42 -3.74
CA GLY A 88 -9.73 0.98 -4.14
C GLY A 88 -9.83 1.89 -2.91
N PRO A 89 -9.45 3.17 -3.02
CA PRO A 89 -9.71 4.12 -1.95
C PRO A 89 -11.20 4.12 -1.64
N CYS A 90 -11.53 3.99 -0.34
CA CYS A 90 -12.89 4.00 0.14
C CYS A 90 -13.56 5.30 -0.33
N GLY A 91 -14.61 5.20 -1.15
CA GLY A 91 -15.20 6.35 -1.82
C GLY A 91 -15.69 7.41 -0.84
N CYS A 92 -14.97 8.53 -0.72
CA CYS A 92 -15.47 9.66 0.05
C CYS A 92 -16.60 10.37 -0.70
N ARG A 93 -17.84 10.04 -0.35
CA ARG A 93 -18.86 11.07 -0.16
C ARG A 93 -18.40 11.94 1.02
N ARG A 94 -18.21 13.24 0.75
CA ARG A 94 -18.01 14.29 1.75
C ARG A 94 -19.05 14.16 2.88
N SER A 95 -18.65 13.62 4.02
CA SER A 95 -19.37 13.76 5.28
C SER A 95 -18.53 14.63 6.21
N PRO A 96 -19.09 15.72 6.78
CA PRO A 96 -18.35 16.57 7.70
C PRO A 96 -18.10 15.78 9.00
N GLY A 97 -16.83 15.72 9.42
CA GLY A 97 -16.44 15.15 10.72
C GLY A 97 -15.68 13.82 10.66
N LYS A 98 -15.29 13.31 9.49
CA LYS A 98 -14.30 12.24 9.38
C LYS A 98 -13.21 12.68 8.43
N ASP A 99 -12.01 12.92 8.97
CA ASP A 99 -10.80 13.05 8.17
C ASP A 99 -10.54 11.70 7.51
N GLY A 100 -11.21 11.50 6.37
CA GLY A 100 -11.01 10.36 5.49
C GLY A 100 -9.58 10.38 4.99
N SER A 101 -8.78 9.51 5.56
CA SER A 101 -7.42 9.23 5.15
C SER A 101 -7.45 8.49 3.81
N ASP A 102 -7.82 9.20 2.75
CA ASP A 102 -7.76 8.70 1.39
C ASP A 102 -6.28 8.81 0.95
N PHE A 103 -5.55 7.71 1.01
CA PHE A 103 -4.16 7.64 0.56
C PHE A 103 -4.07 6.89 -0.76
N LEU A 104 -3.21 7.38 -1.65
CA LEU A 104 -2.95 6.76 -2.94
C LEU A 104 -1.67 5.96 -2.83
N SER A 105 -1.76 4.64 -3.00
CA SER A 105 -0.59 3.79 -3.14
C SER A 105 -0.64 3.06 -4.47
N ARG A 106 0.49 3.06 -5.15
CA ARG A 106 0.64 2.33 -6.40
C ARG A 106 1.75 1.33 -6.19
N TRP A 107 1.39 0.06 -6.18
CA TRP A 107 2.35 -1.02 -6.26
C TRP A 107 2.97 -0.99 -7.65
N PHE A 108 4.24 -0.62 -7.71
CA PHE A 108 5.05 -0.74 -8.91
C PHE A 108 5.74 -2.09 -8.85
N ARG A 109 5.56 -2.89 -9.92
CA ARG A 109 6.51 -3.94 -10.28
C ARG A 109 7.82 -3.28 -10.68
#